data_AF-A0A446BUY3-F1
#
_entry.id   AF-A0A446BUY3-F1
#
_cell.length_a   1.000
_cell.length_b   1.000
_cell.length_c   1.000
_cell.angle_alpha   90.00
_cell.angle_beta   90.00
_cell.angle_gamma   90.00
#
_symmetry.space_group_name_H-M   'P 1'
#
loop_
_entity.id
_entity.type
_entity.pdbx_description
1 polymer ?
#
loop_
_entity_poly.entity_id
_entity_poly.type
_entity_poly.pdbx_seq_one_letter_code
_entity_poly.pdbx_strand_id
1 'polypeptide(L)'
;MCRDKWYRYTCGHLIAARDDQEGFEHCAEWVEGRDETECANFDATADHATEDVETTCQDDMARSDALPPLDSPTGQSMTNPLRVVVRCISHQIPGPRKKRKATMANIICQHCFGRDHDQNLDTINIAGLEDIDGKKLWVLLDSGPPSASVSSKILSFRWTGKQLQSRPVDARTKERLSQVPFRRGMAGSASTKKDTKSRSMSSAELRDSMTDDQWNRYMQEFLKRKLQYEKVACNLVKDWARKHPTLFFDVMQEYTAQKRWHKLSLSLAEQQWVDAEKSRDQPASFMMQMEAVLSQMVGEET
;
A
#
# COMPACT_ATOMS: atom_id res chain seq x y z
N MET A 1 -38.10 2.21 -1.18
CA MET A 1 -37.32 3.31 -0.55
C MET A 1 -35.85 2.88 -0.48
N CYS A 2 -35.07 3.16 -1.53
CA CYS A 2 -33.62 2.95 -1.53
C CYS A 2 -32.95 4.20 -0.96
N ARG A 3 -32.25 4.07 0.16
CA ARG A 3 -31.33 5.10 0.65
C ARG A 3 -29.92 4.57 0.45
N ASP A 4 -29.36 4.83 -0.73
CA ASP A 4 -27.93 4.67 -1.00
C ASP A 4 -27.17 5.72 -0.19
N LYS A 5 -26.64 5.32 0.97
CA LYS A 5 -25.66 6.11 1.69
C LYS A 5 -24.29 5.85 1.09
N TRP A 6 -23.85 6.78 0.25
CA TRP A 6 -22.47 6.89 -0.18
C TRP A 6 -21.61 7.32 1.02
N TYR A 7 -20.73 6.44 1.49
CA TYR A 7 -19.72 6.80 2.48
C TYR A 7 -18.60 7.58 1.80
N ARG A 8 -18.51 8.88 2.06
CA ARG A 8 -17.33 9.68 1.73
C ARG A 8 -16.17 9.20 2.61
N TYR A 9 -15.12 8.69 1.98
CA TYR A 9 -13.83 8.46 2.61
C TYR A 9 -13.20 9.80 3.02
N THR A 10 -13.32 10.18 4.29
CA THR A 10 -12.47 11.20 4.88
C THR A 10 -11.24 10.52 5.48
N CYS A 11 -10.06 10.87 4.97
CA CYS A 11 -8.79 10.53 5.60
C CYS A 11 -8.76 11.22 6.97
N GLY A 12 -8.89 10.44 8.04
CA GLY A 12 -8.88 10.95 9.41
C GLY A 12 -7.54 11.61 9.72
N HIS A 13 -7.57 12.91 10.01
CA HIS A 13 -6.46 13.64 10.60
C HIS A 13 -6.08 13.05 11.96
N LEU A 14 -4.78 12.85 12.17
CA LEU A 14 -4.19 12.55 13.46
C LEU A 14 -4.49 13.66 14.47
N ILE A 15 -4.91 13.27 15.67
CA ILE A 15 -4.53 14.00 16.88
C ILE A 15 -3.43 13.16 17.51
N ALA A 16 -2.21 13.66 17.38
CA ALA A 16 -1.03 13.14 18.04
C ALA A 16 -1.17 13.32 19.57
N ALA A 17 -1.06 12.22 20.31
CA ALA A 17 -0.50 12.25 21.65
C ALA A 17 0.98 11.90 21.50
N ARG A 18 1.80 12.87 21.87
CA ARG A 18 3.25 12.97 21.75
C ARG A 18 3.90 12.25 22.93
N ASP A 19 4.97 11.49 22.69
CA ASP A 19 6.29 11.79 23.25
C ASP A 19 7.37 10.80 22.79
N ASP A 20 8.36 11.39 22.13
CA ASP A 20 9.81 11.19 22.21
C ASP A 20 10.44 9.81 22.04
N GLN A 21 10.90 9.57 20.80
CA GLN A 21 12.25 9.04 20.61
C GLN A 21 12.90 9.61 19.34
N GLU A 22 13.87 10.50 19.54
CA GLU A 22 14.88 10.89 18.56
C GLU A 22 15.65 9.67 18.07
N GLY A 23 15.84 9.59 16.75
CA GLY A 23 16.62 8.54 16.10
C GLY A 23 15.94 7.85 14.92
N PHE A 24 14.97 8.48 14.27
CA PHE A 24 14.54 8.13 12.91
C PHE A 24 14.36 9.41 12.11
N GLU A 25 15.39 9.79 11.36
CA GLU A 25 15.30 10.89 10.41
C GLU A 25 14.19 10.58 9.38
N HIS A 26 13.11 11.35 9.49
CA HIS A 26 12.18 11.76 8.43
C HIS A 26 11.66 10.66 7.48
N CYS A 27 10.78 9.78 7.96
CA CYS A 27 9.73 9.19 7.12
C CYS A 27 8.46 10.02 7.27
N ALA A 28 8.44 11.19 6.61
CA ALA A 28 7.28 12.08 6.58
C ALA A 28 6.04 11.34 6.04
N GLU A 29 5.00 11.43 6.84
CA GLU A 29 3.61 11.07 6.58
C GLU A 29 3.16 11.55 5.18
N TRP A 30 2.64 10.61 4.38
CA TRP A 30 2.24 10.85 3.00
C TRP A 30 0.72 11.01 2.93
N VAL A 31 0.24 12.25 2.93
CA VAL A 31 -1.17 12.56 2.62
C VAL A 31 -1.27 12.94 1.14
N GLU A 32 -2.01 12.15 0.35
CA GLU A 32 -2.44 12.50 -1.00
C GLU A 32 -3.66 13.42 -0.90
N GLY A 33 -3.53 14.68 -1.32
CA GLY A 33 -4.66 15.52 -1.71
C GLY A 33 -5.23 15.03 -3.04
N ARG A 34 -6.56 14.92 -3.14
CA ARG A 34 -7.30 14.74 -4.39
C ARG A 34 -7.27 16.04 -5.19
N ASP A 35 -6.99 15.94 -6.49
CA ASP A 35 -7.48 16.92 -7.47
C ASP A 35 -8.94 16.54 -7.81
N GLU A 36 -9.88 17.36 -7.38
CA GLU A 36 -11.25 17.41 -7.89
C GLU A 36 -11.33 18.59 -8.87
N THR A 37 -11.15 18.33 -10.16
CA THR A 37 -11.58 19.24 -11.24
C THR A 37 -11.91 18.44 -12.49
N GLU A 38 -13.19 18.12 -12.65
CA GLU A 38 -13.92 18.31 -13.92
C GLU A 38 -15.42 18.24 -13.64
N CYS A 39 -16.00 19.39 -13.33
CA CYS A 39 -17.41 19.66 -13.56
C CYS A 39 -17.48 20.51 -14.84
N ALA A 40 -18.05 19.95 -15.91
CA ALA A 40 -18.62 20.74 -16.98
C ALA A 40 -19.84 20.00 -17.54
N ASN A 41 -20.93 20.74 -17.61
CA ASN A 41 -22.28 20.36 -18.00
C ASN A 41 -22.36 19.87 -19.44
N PHE A 42 -23.28 18.93 -19.72
CA PHE A 42 -24.18 19.13 -20.85
C PHE A 42 -25.50 18.37 -20.66
N ASP A 43 -26.58 19.06 -21.02
CA ASP A 43 -27.98 18.75 -20.80
C ASP A 43 -28.55 17.85 -21.90
N ALA A 44 -29.73 17.29 -21.63
CA ALA A 44 -30.44 16.27 -22.39
C ALA A 44 -30.86 16.65 -23.83
N THR A 45 -31.05 15.64 -24.68
CA THR A 45 -32.22 15.50 -25.58
C THR A 45 -32.31 14.09 -26.18
N ALA A 46 -33.52 13.74 -26.61
CA ALA A 46 -34.06 12.41 -26.81
C ALA A 46 -33.97 11.86 -28.25
N ASP A 47 -34.22 10.55 -28.32
CA ASP A 47 -34.96 9.75 -29.32
C ASP A 47 -34.56 9.67 -30.81
N HIS A 48 -34.81 8.44 -31.29
CA HIS A 48 -34.95 7.92 -32.67
C HIS A 48 -33.75 7.32 -33.43
N ALA A 49 -33.78 5.98 -33.47
CA ALA A 49 -33.91 5.11 -34.64
C ALA A 49 -32.84 5.07 -35.77
N THR A 50 -32.36 3.83 -35.97
CA THR A 50 -32.06 3.13 -37.25
C THR A 50 -31.30 3.86 -38.35
N GLU A 51 -30.13 3.34 -38.73
CA GLU A 51 -29.91 2.71 -40.05
C GLU A 51 -28.48 2.17 -40.18
N ASP A 52 -28.39 1.02 -40.84
CA ASP A 52 -27.18 0.35 -41.28
C ASP A 52 -26.46 1.16 -42.36
N VAL A 53 -25.16 1.38 -42.20
CA VAL A 53 -24.26 1.70 -43.32
C VAL A 53 -22.94 0.95 -43.11
N GLU A 54 -22.78 -0.13 -43.87
CA GLU A 54 -21.49 -0.70 -44.24
C GLU A 54 -20.62 0.38 -44.89
N THR A 55 -19.43 0.63 -44.35
CA THR A 55 -18.37 1.29 -45.11
C THR A 55 -17.04 0.64 -44.79
N THR A 56 -16.62 -0.21 -45.72
CA THR A 56 -15.27 -0.72 -45.88
C THR A 56 -14.31 0.44 -46.13
N CYS A 57 -13.30 0.61 -45.27
CA CYS A 57 -12.09 1.38 -45.56
C CYS A 57 -10.89 0.64 -44.98
N GLN A 58 -9.93 0.43 -45.88
CA GLN A 58 -8.70 -0.32 -45.72
C GLN A 58 -7.68 0.39 -44.83
N ASP A 59 -6.81 -0.43 -44.24
CA ASP A 59 -5.39 -0.19 -43.99
C ASP A 59 -4.98 1.22 -43.55
N ASP A 60 -4.85 1.38 -42.23
CA ASP A 60 -3.78 2.21 -41.68
C ASP A 60 -3.06 1.46 -40.56
N MET A 61 -1.82 1.11 -40.89
CA MET A 61 -0.84 0.52 -40.00
C MET A 61 -0.61 1.44 -38.80
N ALA A 62 -1.23 1.09 -37.66
CA ALA A 62 -0.86 1.67 -36.38
C ALA A 62 0.56 1.24 -36.03
N ARG A 63 1.50 2.16 -36.30
CA ARG A 63 2.82 2.26 -35.69
C ARG A 63 2.71 1.91 -34.20
N SER A 64 3.27 0.77 -33.82
CA SER A 64 3.67 0.51 -32.45
C SER A 64 4.63 1.61 -32.01
N ASP A 65 4.20 2.49 -31.10
CA ASP A 65 5.06 3.32 -30.26
C ASP A 65 5.84 2.43 -29.28
N ALA A 66 6.64 1.52 -29.84
CA ALA A 66 7.72 0.88 -29.13
C ALA A 66 8.76 1.98 -28.86
N LEU A 67 8.99 2.28 -27.58
CA LEU A 67 10.17 3.02 -27.15
C LEU A 67 11.40 2.43 -27.86
N PRO A 68 12.37 3.26 -28.29
CA PRO A 68 13.63 2.72 -28.76
C PRO A 68 14.19 1.80 -27.67
N PRO A 69 14.78 0.65 -28.04
CA PRO A 69 15.47 -0.21 -27.08
C PRO A 69 16.43 0.68 -26.29
N LEU A 70 16.36 0.66 -24.95
CA LEU A 70 17.51 1.10 -24.19
C LEU A 70 18.67 0.21 -24.65
N ASP A 71 19.69 0.84 -25.23
CA ASP A 71 20.87 0.16 -25.75
C ASP A 71 21.30 -0.94 -24.76
N SER A 72 21.23 -2.19 -25.22
CA SER A 72 21.75 -3.34 -24.48
C SER A 72 23.20 -3.02 -24.10
N PRO A 73 23.56 -2.86 -22.82
CA PRO A 73 24.92 -2.53 -22.48
C PRO A 73 25.71 -3.84 -22.41
N THR A 74 26.24 -4.26 -23.55
CA THR A 74 27.49 -5.02 -23.53
C THR A 74 28.56 -4.09 -22.95
N GLY A 75 28.73 -4.12 -21.62
CA GLY A 75 29.90 -3.58 -20.93
C GLY A 75 30.04 -2.06 -20.80
N GLN A 76 28.97 -1.27 -20.93
CA GLN A 76 29.06 0.16 -20.56
C GLN A 76 29.11 0.30 -19.03
N SER A 77 30.30 0.66 -18.55
CA SER A 77 30.52 1.15 -17.20
C SER A 77 29.52 2.28 -16.91
N MET A 78 28.56 2.05 -16.01
CA MET A 78 27.63 3.10 -15.55
C MET A 78 28.42 4.15 -14.78
N THR A 79 28.98 5.14 -15.49
CA THR A 79 29.73 6.25 -14.89
C THR A 79 28.83 7.24 -14.15
N ASN A 80 27.52 7.22 -14.42
CA ASN A 80 26.54 8.08 -13.76
C ASN A 80 25.54 7.26 -12.94
N PRO A 81 25.28 7.64 -11.68
CA PRO A 81 24.26 6.99 -10.85
C PRO A 81 22.86 7.14 -11.47
N LEU A 82 22.09 6.04 -11.47
CA LEU A 82 20.71 6.00 -11.92
C LEU A 82 19.78 5.81 -10.74
N ARG A 83 18.68 6.57 -10.71
CA ARG A 83 17.60 6.40 -9.73
C ARG A 83 16.32 6.02 -10.41
N VAL A 84 15.73 4.93 -9.94
CA VAL A 84 14.47 4.41 -10.43
C VAL A 84 13.41 4.53 -9.34
N VAL A 85 12.29 5.16 -9.68
CA VAL A 85 11.12 5.26 -8.79
C VAL A 85 9.98 4.46 -9.36
N VAL A 86 9.43 3.55 -8.56
CA VAL A 86 8.27 2.75 -8.94
C VAL A 86 7.13 2.99 -7.97
N ARG A 87 5.97 3.40 -8.50
CA ARG A 87 4.71 3.40 -7.74
C ARG A 87 3.98 2.08 -7.98
N CYS A 88 3.53 1.42 -6.91
CA CYS A 88 2.85 0.13 -7.02
C CYS A 88 1.82 -0.09 -5.89
N ILE A 89 1.04 -1.17 -5.99
CA ILE A 89 0.20 -1.66 -4.89
C ILE A 89 0.84 -2.96 -4.37
N SER A 90 0.99 -3.08 -3.05
CA SER A 90 1.76 -4.13 -2.38
C SER A 90 1.41 -5.56 -2.82
N HIS A 91 0.12 -5.92 -2.87
CA HIS A 91 -0.32 -7.26 -3.25
C HIS A 91 -0.15 -7.57 -4.74
N GLN A 92 0.09 -6.55 -5.57
CA GLN A 92 0.38 -6.74 -6.99
C GLN A 92 1.85 -7.14 -7.21
N ILE A 93 2.71 -7.02 -6.19
CA ILE A 93 4.08 -7.52 -6.25
C ILE A 93 4.03 -9.05 -6.07
N PRO A 94 4.60 -9.82 -7.01
CA PRO A 94 4.53 -11.27 -6.94
C PRO A 94 5.33 -11.83 -5.76
N GLY A 95 4.85 -12.98 -5.27
CA GLY A 95 5.49 -13.74 -4.21
C GLY A 95 5.08 -13.34 -2.79
N PRO A 96 5.67 -14.00 -1.78
CA PRO A 96 5.31 -13.82 -0.37
C PRO A 96 5.58 -12.40 0.13
N ARG A 97 4.76 -11.91 1.07
CA ARG A 97 4.86 -10.57 1.71
C ARG A 97 6.30 -10.21 2.12
N LYS A 98 6.97 -11.11 2.86
CA LYS A 98 8.36 -10.94 3.35
C LYS A 98 9.40 -10.78 2.23
N LYS A 99 9.10 -11.21 0.99
CA LYS A 99 10.04 -11.21 -0.15
C LYS A 99 9.76 -10.10 -1.18
N ARG A 100 8.64 -9.38 -1.07
CA ARG A 100 8.20 -8.39 -2.06
C ARG A 100 9.24 -7.32 -2.36
N LYS A 101 9.98 -6.86 -1.34
CA LYS A 101 11.07 -5.89 -1.51
C LYS A 101 12.13 -6.43 -2.48
N ALA A 102 12.65 -7.62 -2.22
CA ALA A 102 13.64 -8.26 -3.08
C ALA A 102 13.08 -8.55 -4.47
N THR A 103 11.84 -9.02 -4.57
CA THR A 103 11.17 -9.27 -5.86
C THR A 103 11.06 -8.01 -6.71
N MET A 104 10.63 -6.89 -6.12
CA MET A 104 10.51 -5.63 -6.87
C MET A 104 11.88 -5.11 -7.30
N ALA A 105 12.92 -5.26 -6.46
CA ALA A 105 14.29 -4.91 -6.84
C ALA A 105 14.72 -5.68 -8.09
N ASN A 106 14.48 -7.00 -8.11
CA ASN A 106 14.83 -7.84 -9.23
C ASN A 106 14.06 -7.49 -10.50
N ILE A 107 12.76 -7.23 -10.39
CA ILE A 107 11.93 -6.76 -11.52
C ILE A 107 12.49 -5.47 -12.13
N ILE A 108 12.87 -4.50 -11.28
CA ILE A 108 13.45 -3.24 -11.73
C ILE A 108 14.79 -3.48 -12.43
N CYS A 109 15.67 -4.27 -11.83
CA CYS A 109 17.00 -4.52 -12.39
C CYS A 109 16.93 -5.27 -13.73
N GLN A 110 16.08 -6.28 -13.84
CA GLN A 110 15.88 -7.00 -15.09
C GLN A 110 15.32 -6.08 -16.18
N HIS A 111 14.37 -5.20 -15.83
CA HIS A 111 13.76 -4.29 -16.79
C HIS A 111 14.70 -3.16 -17.24
N CYS A 112 15.43 -2.54 -16.31
CA CYS A 112 16.24 -1.35 -16.60
C CYS A 112 17.67 -1.67 -17.00
N PHE A 113 18.22 -2.80 -16.54
CA PHE A 113 19.63 -3.15 -16.68
C PHE A 113 19.88 -4.50 -17.36
N GLY A 114 18.84 -5.30 -17.60
CA GLY A 114 18.99 -6.63 -18.21
C GLY A 114 19.74 -7.63 -17.33
N ARG A 115 19.80 -7.40 -16.00
CA ARG A 115 20.49 -8.27 -15.02
C ARG A 115 19.68 -8.42 -13.74
N ASP A 116 20.02 -9.43 -12.95
CA ASP A 116 19.45 -9.60 -11.61
C ASP A 116 19.95 -8.52 -10.63
N HIS A 117 19.21 -8.37 -9.54
CA HIS A 117 19.53 -7.42 -8.47
C HIS A 117 20.81 -7.81 -7.72
N ASP A 118 21.77 -6.88 -7.64
CA ASP A 118 23.03 -7.06 -6.91
C ASP A 118 23.08 -6.10 -5.72
N GLN A 119 23.07 -6.64 -4.50
CA GLN A 119 23.06 -5.85 -3.27
C GLN A 119 24.32 -4.99 -3.08
N ASN A 120 25.41 -5.29 -3.79
CA ASN A 120 26.63 -4.51 -3.72
C ASN A 120 26.59 -3.27 -4.63
N LEU A 121 25.76 -3.30 -5.68
CA LEU A 121 25.65 -2.25 -6.69
C LEU A 121 24.34 -1.46 -6.60
N ASP A 122 23.29 -2.12 -6.10
CA ASP A 122 21.92 -1.61 -6.07
C ASP A 122 21.45 -1.44 -4.62
N THR A 123 20.88 -0.29 -4.32
CA THR A 123 20.24 -0.01 -3.02
C THR A 123 18.75 0.23 -3.23
N ILE A 124 17.93 -0.61 -2.60
CA ILE A 124 16.46 -0.50 -2.65
C ILE A 124 15.86 -0.04 -1.31
N ASN A 125 14.99 0.96 -1.40
CA ASN A 125 14.18 1.48 -0.32
C ASN A 125 12.70 1.43 -0.69
N ILE A 126 11.84 1.17 0.28
CA ILE A 126 10.38 1.20 0.10
C ILE A 126 9.81 2.18 1.12
N ALA A 127 8.98 3.11 0.64
CA ALA A 127 8.10 3.91 1.46
C ALA A 127 6.69 3.32 1.37
N GLY A 128 6.15 2.90 2.51
CA GLY A 128 4.87 2.20 2.63
C GLY A 128 4.99 0.94 3.50
N LEU A 129 3.92 0.16 3.55
CA LEU A 129 3.86 -1.13 4.26
C LEU A 129 3.75 -2.24 3.23
N GLU A 130 4.89 -2.75 2.75
CA GLU A 130 4.95 -3.75 1.69
C GLU A 130 4.36 -5.11 2.09
N ASP A 131 4.36 -5.37 3.38
CA ASP A 131 3.88 -6.58 4.02
C ASP A 131 2.37 -6.58 4.26
N ILE A 132 1.68 -5.45 4.06
CA ILE A 132 0.21 -5.36 4.12
C ILE A 132 -0.36 -5.25 2.72
N ASP A 133 -1.35 -6.09 2.40
CA ASP A 133 -2.00 -6.08 1.09
C ASP A 133 -2.87 -4.83 0.84
N GLY A 134 -2.88 -4.37 -0.41
CA GLY A 134 -3.70 -3.23 -0.84
C GLY A 134 -3.12 -1.87 -0.48
N LYS A 135 -1.88 -1.80 0.00
CA LYS A 135 -1.21 -0.53 0.30
C LYS A 135 -0.49 0.00 -0.93
N LYS A 136 -0.63 1.31 -1.18
CA LYS A 136 0.21 2.00 -2.16
C LYS A 136 1.64 2.06 -1.62
N LEU A 137 2.59 1.71 -2.47
CA LEU A 137 4.02 1.74 -2.14
C LEU A 137 4.76 2.62 -3.14
N TRP A 138 5.82 3.22 -2.64
CA TRP A 138 6.82 3.90 -3.45
C TRP A 138 8.15 3.18 -3.26
N VAL A 139 8.65 2.61 -4.33
CA VAL A 139 9.92 1.89 -4.35
C VAL A 139 10.95 2.78 -5.02
N LEU A 140 12.08 2.94 -4.34
CA LEU A 140 13.23 3.71 -4.81
C LEU A 140 14.41 2.75 -4.94
N LEU A 141 14.95 2.61 -6.15
CA LEU A 141 16.14 1.84 -6.42
C LEU A 141 17.22 2.75 -6.98
N ASP A 142 18.35 2.81 -6.30
CA ASP A 142 19.54 3.53 -6.73
C ASP A 142 20.57 2.51 -7.21
N SER A 143 21.14 2.72 -8.40
CA SER A 143 22.18 1.85 -8.97
C SER A 143 23.39 2.68 -9.41
N GLY A 144 24.59 2.16 -9.13
CA GLY A 144 25.87 2.79 -9.47
C GLY A 144 26.62 3.35 -8.25
N PRO A 145 27.88 3.79 -8.44
CA PRO A 145 28.68 4.32 -7.34
C PRO A 145 28.03 5.59 -6.77
N PRO A 146 28.02 5.77 -5.44
CA PRO A 146 27.47 6.95 -4.81
C PRO A 146 28.34 8.18 -5.13
N SER A 147 28.09 8.79 -6.28
CA SER A 147 28.70 10.06 -6.68
C SER A 147 28.00 11.21 -5.97
N ALA A 148 28.77 12.07 -5.33
CA ALA A 148 28.27 13.14 -4.48
C ALA A 148 27.71 14.37 -5.24
N SER A 149 27.80 14.43 -6.57
CA SER A 149 27.44 15.68 -7.28
C SER A 149 26.80 15.56 -8.67
N VAL A 150 26.53 14.35 -9.18
CA VAL A 150 26.05 14.23 -10.58
C VAL A 150 24.53 14.16 -10.62
N SER A 151 23.94 15.03 -11.44
CA SER A 151 22.53 15.02 -11.85
C SER A 151 22.12 13.61 -12.25
N SER A 152 21.57 12.88 -11.29
CA SER A 152 21.28 11.48 -11.50
C SER A 152 20.07 11.39 -12.40
N LYS A 153 20.15 10.61 -13.46
CA LYS A 153 19.00 10.38 -14.33
C LYS A 153 17.93 9.68 -13.47
N ILE A 154 16.73 10.26 -13.43
CA ILE A 154 15.59 9.69 -12.71
C ILE A 154 14.66 9.05 -13.72
N LEU A 155 14.41 7.75 -13.55
CA LEU A 155 13.35 7.03 -14.25
C LEU A 155 12.17 6.86 -13.30
N SER A 156 10.95 7.00 -13.81
CA SER A 156 9.74 6.72 -13.05
C SER A 156 8.86 5.72 -13.77
N PHE A 157 8.33 4.77 -13.00
CA PHE A 157 7.45 3.73 -13.49
C PHE A 157 6.25 3.55 -12.57
N ARG A 158 5.20 2.97 -13.14
CA ARG A 158 4.09 2.36 -12.40
C ARG A 158 4.14 0.85 -12.62
N TRP A 159 4.13 0.08 -11.54
CA TRP A 159 3.91 -1.37 -11.62
C TRP A 159 2.42 -1.67 -11.73
N THR A 160 2.05 -2.51 -12.71
CA THR A 160 0.64 -2.88 -12.98
C THR A 160 0.23 -4.23 -12.39
N GLY A 161 1.15 -4.93 -11.71
CA GLY A 161 0.99 -6.35 -11.37
C GLY A 161 1.58 -7.30 -12.41
N LYS A 162 1.94 -6.79 -13.59
CA LYS A 162 2.51 -7.58 -14.69
C LYS A 162 3.77 -6.98 -15.27
N GLN A 163 3.81 -5.67 -15.43
CA GLN A 163 4.93 -4.98 -16.05
C GLN A 163 5.15 -3.58 -15.47
N LEU A 164 6.35 -3.04 -15.68
CA LEU A 164 6.66 -1.64 -15.42
C LEU A 164 6.21 -0.79 -16.60
N GLN A 165 5.35 0.19 -16.34
CA GLN A 165 4.90 1.17 -17.32
C GLN A 165 5.63 2.49 -17.06
N SER A 166 6.37 2.99 -18.05
CA SER A 166 7.07 4.28 -17.95
C SER A 166 6.08 5.41 -17.66
N ARG A 167 6.50 6.35 -16.81
CA ARG A 167 5.77 7.57 -16.47
C ARG A 167 6.70 8.77 -16.46
N PRO A 168 6.22 9.95 -16.88
CA PRO A 168 6.99 11.17 -16.69
C PRO A 168 7.20 11.41 -15.20
N VAL A 169 8.39 11.89 -14.84
CA VAL A 169 8.68 12.30 -13.46
C VAL A 169 8.01 13.66 -13.22
N ASP A 170 6.94 13.67 -12.44
CA ASP A 170 6.22 14.88 -12.03
C ASP A 170 7.09 15.78 -11.15
N ALA A 171 6.83 17.10 -11.19
CA ALA A 171 7.60 18.10 -10.46
C ALA A 171 7.67 17.79 -8.96
N ARG A 172 6.55 17.36 -8.37
CA ARG A 172 6.47 16.96 -6.95
C ARG A 172 7.39 15.79 -6.62
N THR A 173 7.48 14.78 -7.50
CA THR A 173 8.42 13.67 -7.30
C THR A 173 9.86 14.15 -7.45
N LYS A 174 10.17 15.00 -8.43
CA LYS A 174 11.53 15.56 -8.58
C LYS A 174 11.96 16.34 -7.34
N GLU A 175 11.12 17.25 -6.87
CA GLU A 175 11.37 18.06 -5.67
C GLU A 175 11.59 17.15 -4.46
N ARG A 176 10.72 16.15 -4.26
CA ARG A 176 10.87 15.22 -3.16
C ARG A 176 12.17 14.42 -3.24
N LEU A 177 12.51 13.89 -4.42
CA LEU A 177 13.73 13.10 -4.60
C LEU A 177 15.00 13.93 -4.45
N SER A 178 14.93 15.26 -4.65
CA SER A 178 16.06 16.16 -4.38
C SER A 178 16.44 16.20 -2.89
N GLN A 179 15.49 15.93 -2.01
CA GLN A 179 15.70 15.87 -0.55
C GLN A 179 16.16 14.48 -0.08
N VAL A 180 16.08 13.45 -0.94
CA VAL A 180 16.48 12.07 -0.60
C VAL A 180 17.89 11.84 -1.14
N PRO A 181 18.93 11.77 -0.29
CA PRO A 181 20.29 11.55 -0.77
C PRO A 181 20.43 10.16 -1.42
N PHE A 182 21.34 10.01 -2.39
CA PHE A 182 21.78 8.69 -2.82
C PHE A 182 22.48 8.00 -1.65
N ARG A 183 21.93 6.88 -1.17
CA ARG A 183 22.54 6.20 -0.03
C ARG A 183 23.92 5.69 -0.42
N ARG A 184 24.92 6.12 0.34
CA ARG A 184 26.30 5.62 0.28
C ARG A 184 26.26 4.20 0.85
N GLY A 185 26.60 3.19 0.02
CA GLY A 185 26.76 1.84 0.51
C GLY A 185 27.73 1.83 1.68
N MET A 186 27.26 1.50 2.88
CA MET A 186 28.13 1.21 4.01
C MET A 186 28.07 -0.29 4.26
N ALA A 187 29.02 -1.00 3.67
CA ALA A 187 29.60 -2.13 4.37
C ALA A 187 30.07 -1.62 5.74
N GLY A 188 29.47 -2.11 6.82
CA GLY A 188 30.01 -1.94 8.17
C GLY A 188 29.63 -0.68 8.96
N SER A 189 28.47 -0.05 8.74
CA SER A 189 27.95 0.86 9.78
C SER A 189 27.44 0.02 10.95
N ALA A 190 28.34 -0.34 11.86
CA ALA A 190 27.99 -0.81 13.19
C ALA A 190 27.11 0.27 13.84
N SER A 191 25.80 0.07 13.80
CA SER A 191 24.86 0.83 14.62
C SER A 191 25.27 0.58 16.06
N THR A 192 25.86 1.58 16.70
CA THR A 192 25.93 1.66 18.16
C THR A 192 24.51 1.49 18.66
N LYS A 193 24.21 0.31 19.20
CA LYS A 193 22.97 0.03 19.92
C LYS A 193 22.95 0.98 21.11
N LYS A 194 22.33 2.15 20.92
CA LYS A 194 21.90 2.95 22.06
C LYS A 194 20.72 2.19 22.62
N ASP A 195 20.99 1.36 23.61
CA ASP A 195 20.01 0.63 24.43
C ASP A 195 19.13 1.65 25.16
N THR A 196 18.27 2.33 24.41
CA THR A 196 17.12 3.02 24.97
C THR A 196 16.09 1.93 25.10
N LYS A 197 16.14 1.23 26.24
CA LYS A 197 15.15 0.23 26.61
C LYS A 197 13.88 1.00 26.95
N SER A 198 13.19 1.50 25.93
CA SER A 198 11.87 2.11 26.04
C SER A 198 11.00 1.07 26.73
N ARG A 199 10.62 1.34 27.98
CA ARG A 199 9.81 0.44 28.78
C ARG A 199 8.49 0.27 28.02
N SER A 200 8.35 -0.84 27.32
CA SER A 200 7.10 -1.22 26.67
C SER A 200 6.02 -1.26 27.76
N MET A 201 5.13 -0.27 27.76
CA MET A 201 3.99 -0.27 28.69
C MET A 201 3.18 -1.55 28.46
N SER A 202 2.75 -2.16 29.56
CA SER A 202 1.82 -3.28 29.51
C SER A 202 0.47 -2.82 28.96
N SER A 203 -0.34 -3.74 28.45
CA SER A 203 -1.68 -3.41 27.93
C SER A 203 -2.60 -2.80 28.99
N ALA A 204 -2.40 -3.14 30.27
CA ALA A 204 -3.15 -2.58 31.39
C ALA A 204 -2.74 -1.12 31.67
N GLU A 205 -1.44 -0.85 31.75
CA GLU A 205 -0.91 0.52 31.90
C GLU A 205 -1.37 1.42 30.73
N LEU A 206 -1.38 0.88 29.50
CA LEU A 206 -1.86 1.60 28.33
C LEU A 206 -3.37 1.92 28.44
N ARG A 207 -4.18 0.97 28.91
CA ARG A 207 -5.62 1.16 29.12
C ARG A 207 -5.91 2.27 30.13
N ASP A 208 -5.18 2.29 31.23
CA ASP A 208 -5.38 3.25 32.32
C ASP A 208 -4.96 4.67 31.92
N SER A 209 -4.05 4.80 30.95
CA SER A 209 -3.62 6.10 30.40
C SER A 209 -4.60 6.74 29.42
N MET A 210 -5.66 6.03 29.01
CA MET A 210 -6.57 6.45 27.94
C MET A 210 -8.01 6.56 28.41
N THR A 211 -8.73 7.55 27.87
CA THR A 211 -10.20 7.59 27.95
C THR A 211 -10.82 6.40 27.22
N ASP A 212 -12.08 6.08 27.51
CA ASP A 212 -12.80 4.98 26.86
C ASP A 212 -12.85 5.12 25.33
N ASP A 213 -13.05 6.35 24.83
CA ASP A 213 -13.08 6.63 23.40
C ASP A 213 -11.71 6.44 22.75
N GLN A 214 -10.64 6.92 23.40
CA GLN A 214 -9.27 6.72 22.93
C GLN A 214 -8.90 5.23 22.93
N TRP A 215 -9.27 4.50 23.97
CA TRP A 215 -9.07 3.07 24.07
C TRP A 215 -9.82 2.31 22.97
N ASN A 216 -11.07 2.67 22.71
CA ASN A 216 -11.87 2.04 21.66
C ASN A 216 -11.29 2.29 20.27
N ARG A 217 -10.83 3.52 19.97
CA ARG A 217 -10.12 3.82 18.71
C ARG A 217 -8.83 3.02 18.60
N TYR A 218 -8.05 2.94 19.68
CA TYR A 218 -6.85 2.13 19.73
C TYR A 218 -7.16 0.65 19.43
N MET A 219 -8.20 0.09 20.06
CA MET A 219 -8.58 -1.31 19.88
C MET A 219 -9.11 -1.61 18.47
N GLN A 220 -9.83 -0.69 17.85
CA GLN A 220 -10.24 -0.82 16.44
C GLN A 220 -9.02 -0.91 15.52
N GLU A 221 -8.06 0.02 15.66
CA GLU A 221 -6.83 0.00 14.86
C GLU A 221 -5.96 -1.23 15.16
N PHE A 222 -5.92 -1.66 16.42
CA PHE A 222 -5.19 -2.85 16.84
C PHE A 222 -5.77 -4.13 16.23
N LEU A 223 -7.10 -4.29 16.24
CA LEU A 223 -7.80 -5.38 15.57
C LEU A 223 -7.58 -5.34 14.06
N LYS A 224 -7.75 -4.17 13.44
CA LYS A 224 -7.53 -3.97 12.00
C LYS A 224 -6.13 -4.36 11.56
N ARG A 225 -5.10 -3.97 12.33
CA ARG A 225 -3.71 -4.40 12.09
C ARG A 225 -3.55 -5.91 12.22
N LYS A 226 -4.15 -6.54 13.24
CA LYS A 226 -4.11 -8.01 13.36
C LYS A 226 -4.74 -8.71 12.17
N LEU A 227 -5.88 -8.22 11.67
CA LEU A 227 -6.53 -8.74 10.46
C LEU A 227 -5.63 -8.55 9.22
N GLN A 228 -5.03 -7.37 9.05
CA GLN A 228 -4.12 -7.08 7.94
C GLN A 228 -2.85 -7.95 7.94
N TYR A 229 -2.31 -8.21 9.12
CA TYR A 229 -1.12 -9.05 9.32
C TYR A 229 -1.45 -10.54 9.49
N GLU A 230 -2.72 -10.93 9.37
CA GLU A 230 -3.19 -12.32 9.55
C GLU A 230 -2.68 -12.91 10.88
N LYS A 231 -2.79 -12.12 11.95
CA LYS A 231 -2.34 -12.49 13.30
C LYS A 231 -3.47 -13.05 14.13
N VAL A 232 -3.10 -13.92 15.07
CA VAL A 232 -4.02 -14.47 16.05
C VAL A 232 -4.68 -13.38 16.90
N ALA A 233 -6.01 -13.46 17.02
CA ALA A 233 -6.77 -12.67 17.97
C ALA A 233 -6.43 -13.11 19.39
N CYS A 234 -5.76 -12.25 20.15
CA CYS A 234 -5.46 -12.50 21.56
C CYS A 234 -6.72 -12.27 22.42
N ASN A 235 -6.70 -12.78 23.66
CA ASN A 235 -7.85 -12.66 24.59
C ASN A 235 -8.32 -11.23 24.76
N LEU A 236 -7.40 -10.26 24.83
CA LEU A 236 -7.73 -8.83 24.90
C LEU A 236 -8.65 -8.37 23.77
N VAL A 237 -8.37 -8.81 22.54
CA VAL A 237 -9.17 -8.46 21.35
C VAL A 237 -10.52 -9.17 21.40
N LYS A 238 -10.54 -10.45 21.77
CA LYS A 238 -11.77 -11.23 21.89
C LYS A 238 -12.72 -10.63 22.94
N ASP A 239 -12.20 -10.28 24.11
CA ASP A 239 -12.99 -9.69 25.19
C ASP A 239 -13.48 -8.29 24.86
N TRP A 240 -12.66 -7.48 24.18
CA TRP A 240 -13.09 -6.18 23.68
C TRP A 240 -14.19 -6.29 22.63
N ALA A 241 -14.05 -7.19 21.65
CA ALA A 241 -15.04 -7.39 20.59
C ALA A 241 -16.41 -7.82 21.16
N ARG A 242 -16.42 -8.71 22.17
CA ARG A 242 -17.66 -9.09 22.88
C ARG A 242 -18.35 -7.93 23.59
N LYS A 243 -17.58 -7.01 24.16
CA LYS A 243 -18.12 -5.82 24.85
C LYS A 243 -18.56 -4.73 23.87
N HIS A 244 -17.98 -4.68 22.68
CA HIS A 244 -18.21 -3.65 21.68
C HIS A 244 -18.54 -4.24 20.29
N PRO A 245 -19.65 -5.00 20.16
CA PRO A 245 -20.00 -5.69 18.92
C PRO A 245 -20.19 -4.75 17.73
N THR A 246 -20.73 -3.54 17.96
CA THR A 246 -20.91 -2.53 16.90
C THR A 246 -19.58 -2.01 16.36
N LEU A 247 -18.62 -1.72 17.24
CA LEU A 247 -17.29 -1.25 16.83
C LEU A 247 -16.50 -2.34 16.11
N PHE A 248 -16.67 -3.60 16.53
CA PHE A 248 -16.13 -4.74 15.78
C PHE A 248 -16.70 -4.81 14.37
N PHE A 249 -18.02 -4.59 14.23
CA PHE A 249 -18.66 -4.57 12.91
C PHE A 249 -18.10 -3.49 12.00
N ASP A 250 -17.89 -2.27 12.51
CA ASP A 250 -17.32 -1.17 11.73
C ASP A 250 -15.93 -1.54 11.20
N VAL A 251 -15.08 -2.15 12.04
CA VAL A 251 -13.73 -2.63 11.65
C VAL A 251 -13.82 -3.71 10.56
N MET A 252 -14.70 -4.70 10.73
CA MET A 252 -14.85 -5.78 9.76
C MET A 252 -15.42 -5.29 8.43
N GLN A 253 -16.37 -4.36 8.46
CA GLN A 253 -16.94 -3.75 7.26
C GLN A 253 -15.86 -2.99 6.50
N GLU A 254 -15.06 -2.18 7.19
CA GLU A 254 -13.96 -1.45 6.56
C GLU A 254 -12.92 -2.40 5.95
N TYR A 255 -12.51 -3.41 6.72
CA TYR A 255 -11.49 -4.37 6.31
C TYR A 255 -11.93 -5.20 5.08
N THR A 256 -13.13 -5.77 5.11
CA THR A 256 -13.67 -6.58 4.01
C THR A 256 -13.96 -5.73 2.77
N ALA A 257 -14.46 -4.49 2.94
CA ALA A 257 -14.62 -3.55 1.83
C ALA A 257 -13.26 -3.24 1.17
N GLN A 258 -12.20 -3.02 1.97
CA GLN A 258 -10.85 -2.79 1.44
C GLN A 258 -10.36 -4.01 0.64
N LYS A 259 -10.53 -5.24 1.15
CA LYS A 259 -10.15 -6.46 0.41
C LYS A 259 -10.90 -6.59 -0.90
N ARG A 260 -12.22 -6.39 -0.89
CA ARG A 260 -13.07 -6.45 -2.10
C ARG A 260 -12.67 -5.40 -3.14
N TRP A 261 -12.42 -4.16 -2.71
CA TRP A 261 -11.96 -3.08 -3.59
C TRP A 261 -10.68 -3.46 -4.33
N HIS A 262 -9.76 -4.11 -3.63
CA HIS A 262 -8.49 -4.59 -4.18
C HIS A 262 -8.57 -5.98 -4.82
N LYS A 263 -9.77 -6.58 -4.91
CA LYS A 263 -9.99 -7.94 -5.44
C LYS A 263 -9.16 -9.01 -4.73
N LEU A 264 -8.93 -8.83 -3.43
CA LEU A 264 -8.28 -9.82 -2.57
C LEU A 264 -9.29 -10.89 -2.15
N SER A 265 -8.82 -12.13 -1.98
CA SER A 265 -9.65 -13.24 -1.50
C SER A 265 -10.07 -13.01 -0.05
N LEU A 266 -11.34 -13.26 0.24
CA LEU A 266 -11.86 -13.32 1.60
C LEU A 266 -11.73 -14.75 2.13
N SER A 267 -11.48 -14.89 3.43
CA SER A 267 -11.61 -16.17 4.12
C SER A 267 -13.08 -16.62 4.18
N LEU A 268 -13.33 -17.89 4.54
CA LEU A 268 -14.70 -18.39 4.66
C LEU A 268 -15.52 -17.59 5.68
N ALA A 269 -14.97 -17.29 6.87
CA ALA A 269 -15.68 -16.49 7.86
C ALA A 269 -15.86 -15.03 7.42
N GLU A 270 -14.88 -14.45 6.73
CA GLU A 270 -15.03 -13.09 6.17
C GLU A 270 -16.13 -13.04 5.11
N GLN A 271 -16.22 -14.07 4.26
CA GLN A 271 -17.27 -14.18 3.25
C GLN A 271 -18.64 -14.35 3.92
N GLN A 272 -18.76 -15.26 4.89
CA GLN A 272 -19.98 -15.45 5.69
C GLN A 272 -20.40 -14.17 6.41
N TRP A 273 -19.42 -13.40 6.94
CA TRP A 273 -19.66 -12.10 7.57
C TRP A 273 -20.27 -11.09 6.58
N VAL A 274 -19.69 -10.97 5.39
CA VAL A 274 -20.19 -10.06 4.34
C VAL A 274 -21.60 -10.47 3.88
N ASP A 275 -21.86 -11.77 3.70
CA ASP A 275 -23.15 -12.26 3.26
C ASP A 275 -24.24 -12.08 4.34
N ALA A 276 -23.82 -12.05 5.61
CA ALA A 276 -24.67 -11.88 6.76
C ALA A 276 -24.99 -10.41 7.11
N GLU A 277 -24.61 -9.43 6.29
CA GLU A 277 -24.85 -7.99 6.48
C GLU A 277 -26.33 -7.65 6.78
N LYS A 278 -27.26 -8.52 6.35
CA LYS A 278 -28.71 -8.41 6.60
C LYS A 278 -29.20 -8.94 7.96
N SER A 279 -28.35 -9.61 8.73
CA SER A 279 -28.69 -10.29 9.99
C SER A 279 -28.28 -9.53 11.26
N ARG A 280 -27.80 -8.28 11.11
CA ARG A 280 -27.40 -7.41 12.23
C ARG A 280 -28.47 -7.28 13.32
N ASP A 281 -29.74 -7.28 12.90
CA ASP A 281 -30.87 -7.11 13.81
C ASP A 281 -31.17 -8.40 14.61
N GLN A 282 -30.41 -9.49 14.40
CA GLN A 282 -30.44 -10.74 15.17
C GLN A 282 -29.15 -10.91 16.01
N PRO A 283 -29.16 -10.52 17.29
CA PRO A 283 -27.97 -10.48 18.13
C PRO A 283 -27.24 -11.83 18.27
N ALA A 284 -27.98 -12.94 18.34
CA ALA A 284 -27.39 -14.28 18.49
C ALA A 284 -26.61 -14.72 17.24
N SER A 285 -27.18 -14.48 16.05
CA SER A 285 -26.54 -14.80 14.77
C SER A 285 -25.27 -13.96 14.57
N PHE A 286 -25.36 -12.67 14.89
CA PHE A 286 -24.23 -11.74 14.83
C PHE A 286 -23.06 -12.16 15.73
N MET A 287 -23.33 -12.50 17.00
CA MET A 287 -22.28 -12.93 17.93
C MET A 287 -21.61 -14.22 17.48
N MET A 288 -22.36 -15.18 16.93
CA MET A 288 -21.80 -16.41 16.38
C MET A 288 -20.84 -16.15 15.21
N GLN A 289 -21.20 -15.24 14.31
CA GLN A 289 -20.35 -14.86 13.17
C GLN A 289 -19.07 -14.15 13.62
N MET A 290 -19.18 -13.26 14.62
CA MET A 290 -18.03 -12.59 15.20
C MET A 290 -17.04 -13.59 15.81
N GLU A 291 -17.53 -14.56 16.58
CA GLU A 291 -16.69 -15.62 17.15
C GLU A 291 -16.06 -16.51 16.06
N ALA A 292 -16.78 -16.77 14.97
CA ALA A 292 -16.24 -17.51 13.83
C ALA A 292 -15.06 -16.75 13.17
N VAL A 293 -15.20 -15.45 12.93
CA VAL A 293 -14.11 -14.60 12.41
C VAL A 293 -12.93 -14.59 13.36
N LEU A 294 -13.15 -14.30 14.64
CA LEU A 294 -12.08 -14.25 15.65
C LEU A 294 -11.37 -15.60 15.85
N SER A 295 -12.07 -16.71 15.64
CA SER A 295 -11.50 -18.06 15.71
C SER A 295 -10.71 -18.43 14.46
N GLN A 296 -11.12 -17.94 13.28
CA GLN A 296 -10.41 -18.14 12.02
C GLN A 296 -9.22 -17.21 11.82
N MET A 297 -9.03 -16.20 12.67
CA MET A 297 -7.76 -15.48 12.80
C MET A 297 -6.70 -16.44 13.39
N VAL A 298 -6.38 -17.52 12.69
CA VAL A 298 -5.27 -18.43 13.00
C VAL A 298 -4.09 -17.89 12.22
N GLY A 299 -3.04 -17.48 12.91
CA GLY A 299 -1.82 -17.07 12.23
C GLY A 299 -1.21 -18.29 11.57
N GLU A 300 -0.84 -18.18 10.30
CA GLU A 300 0.13 -19.11 9.73
C GLU A 300 1.44 -18.95 10.52
N GLU A 301 1.76 -19.91 11.39
CA GLU A 301 3.10 -20.03 11.95
C GLU A 301 4.06 -20.32 10.78
N THR A 302 4.65 -19.26 10.23
CA THR A 302 5.67 -19.29 9.17
C THR A 302 6.90 -18.48 9.51
#